data_AF-A0A7W1LNH5-F1
#
_entry.id   AF-A0A7W1LNH5-F1
#
_cell.length_a   1.000
_cell.length_b   1.000
_cell.length_c   1.000
_cell.angle_alpha   90.00
_cell.angle_beta   90.00
_cell.angle_gamma   90.00
#
_symmetry.space_group_name_H-M   'P 1'
#
loop_
_entity.id
_entity.type
_entity.pdbx_description
1 polymer ?
#
loop_
_entity_poly.entity_id
_entity_poly.type
_entity_poly.pdbx_seq_one_letter_code
_entity_poly.pdbx_strand_id
1 'polypeptide(L)'
;MTWNALLLTVLLAACTSPLAEAPTATASAPASTPERATPSAATCPNSVEFGGACLGELAAGTYSTTVFTTQLTYTVPDGWANFEDLPGNFLLVPPSGTLEGVNADISDFIGVYDGVAPASANCDEAPEPGVETTPESMANWYASQGSR
;
A
#
# COMPACT_ATOMS: atom_id res chain seq x y z
N MET A 1 16.42 -24.23 -53.06
CA MET A 1 17.89 -24.19 -52.94
C MET A 1 18.23 -22.76 -52.55
N THR A 2 18.64 -22.41 -51.33
CA THR A 2 19.63 -23.02 -50.42
C THR A 2 19.24 -22.82 -48.95
N TRP A 3 19.52 -23.84 -48.13
CA TRP A 3 19.51 -23.81 -46.67
C TRP A 3 20.65 -22.92 -46.14
N ASN A 4 20.39 -22.13 -45.09
CA ASN A 4 21.44 -21.67 -44.17
C ASN A 4 21.08 -22.16 -42.76
N ALA A 5 21.79 -23.18 -42.32
CA ALA A 5 21.78 -23.68 -40.95
C ALA A 5 22.56 -22.69 -40.08
N LEU A 6 21.90 -22.11 -39.07
CA LEU A 6 22.57 -21.28 -38.06
C LEU A 6 23.07 -22.21 -36.95
N LEU A 7 24.39 -22.18 -36.73
CA LEU A 7 25.08 -22.98 -35.73
C LEU A 7 24.78 -22.51 -34.30
N LEU A 8 24.64 -23.51 -33.44
CA LEU A 8 24.46 -23.48 -31.99
C LEU A 8 25.78 -23.09 -31.28
N THR A 9 25.71 -22.18 -30.31
CA THR A 9 26.75 -22.06 -29.26
C THR A 9 26.06 -22.04 -27.90
N VAL A 10 26.08 -23.17 -27.21
CA VAL A 10 25.64 -23.32 -25.82
C VAL A 10 26.86 -23.10 -24.93
N LEU A 11 26.88 -21.98 -24.20
CA LEU A 11 27.89 -21.71 -23.17
C LEU A 11 27.45 -22.40 -21.87
N LEU A 12 28.11 -23.51 -21.52
CA LEU A 12 28.00 -24.10 -20.18
C LEU A 12 28.80 -23.22 -19.20
N ALA A 13 28.11 -22.39 -18.42
CA ALA A 13 28.69 -21.74 -17.26
C ALA A 13 28.76 -22.73 -16.10
N ALA A 14 29.98 -23.13 -15.71
CA ALA A 14 30.22 -23.91 -14.50
C ALA A 14 30.16 -22.98 -13.28
N CYS A 15 29.14 -23.14 -12.43
CA CYS A 15 29.07 -22.46 -11.14
C CYS A 15 30.02 -23.15 -10.16
N THR A 16 31.18 -22.55 -9.90
CA THR A 16 32.04 -22.89 -8.77
C THR A 16 31.41 -22.34 -7.49
N SER A 17 30.98 -23.20 -6.59
CA SER A 17 30.49 -22.78 -5.26
C SER A 17 31.68 -22.40 -4.37
N PRO A 18 31.69 -21.19 -3.77
CA PRO A 18 32.65 -20.87 -2.72
C PRO A 18 32.34 -21.66 -1.45
N LEU A 19 33.39 -22.20 -0.82
CA LEU A 19 33.36 -22.80 0.52
C LEU A 19 32.92 -21.74 1.54
N ALA A 20 31.92 -22.11 2.34
CA ALA A 20 31.37 -21.28 3.40
C ALA A 20 32.41 -21.00 4.49
N GLU A 21 32.83 -19.74 4.61
CA GLU A 21 33.49 -19.22 5.81
C GLU A 21 32.42 -19.05 6.90
N ALA A 22 32.65 -19.65 8.07
CA ALA A 22 31.75 -19.52 9.20
C ALA A 22 31.72 -18.06 9.69
N PRO A 23 30.54 -17.41 9.77
CA PRO A 23 30.47 -16.05 10.28
C PRO A 23 30.86 -16.04 11.77
N THR A 24 31.84 -15.21 12.10
CA THR A 24 32.19 -14.88 13.48
C THR A 24 31.00 -14.13 14.08
N ALA A 25 30.37 -14.72 15.09
CA ALA A 25 29.25 -14.12 15.81
C ALA A 25 29.71 -12.83 16.49
N THR A 26 29.48 -11.70 15.84
CA THR A 26 29.55 -10.38 16.48
C THR A 26 28.31 -10.27 17.34
N ALA A 27 28.49 -10.16 18.66
CA ALA A 27 27.39 -9.95 19.59
C ALA A 27 26.65 -8.66 19.23
N SER A 28 25.48 -8.80 18.60
CA SER A 28 24.58 -7.68 18.31
C SER A 28 24.19 -7.02 19.62
N ALA A 29 24.41 -5.71 19.69
CA ALA A 29 23.83 -4.86 20.73
C ALA A 29 22.30 -5.09 20.80
N PRO A 30 21.68 -5.04 21.99
CA PRO A 30 20.24 -5.19 22.11
C PRO A 30 19.56 -4.11 21.27
N ALA A 31 18.73 -4.54 20.31
CA ALA A 31 17.90 -3.64 19.54
C ALA A 31 16.97 -2.90 20.51
N SER A 32 17.11 -1.57 20.57
CA SER A 32 16.17 -0.73 21.30
C SER A 32 14.77 -0.99 20.76
N THR A 33 13.85 -1.40 21.63
CA THR A 33 12.43 -1.46 21.32
C THR A 33 12.01 -0.09 20.78
N PRO A 34 11.42 0.02 19.57
CA PRO A 34 10.92 1.30 19.10
C PRO A 34 9.89 1.80 20.11
N GLU A 35 10.22 2.94 20.72
CA GLU A 35 9.32 3.62 21.64
C GLU A 35 8.07 4.01 20.86
N ARG A 36 6.91 3.58 21.35
CA ARG A 36 5.63 3.93 20.74
C ARG A 36 5.48 5.43 20.88
N ALA A 37 5.75 6.17 19.82
CA ALA A 37 5.49 7.60 19.77
C ALA A 37 4.02 7.82 20.07
N THR A 38 3.71 8.68 21.04
CA THR A 38 2.33 9.08 21.33
C THR A 38 1.98 10.20 20.37
N PRO A 39 1.16 9.94 19.34
CA PRO A 39 0.80 10.97 18.37
C PRO A 39 -0.05 12.06 19.04
N SER A 40 0.13 13.30 18.60
CA SER A 40 -0.78 14.40 18.95
C SER A 40 -2.13 14.11 18.29
N ALA A 41 -3.23 14.22 19.04
CA ALA A 41 -4.57 14.01 18.48
C ALA A 41 -4.85 15.09 17.44
N ALA A 42 -4.64 14.77 16.16
CA ALA A 42 -4.98 15.63 15.05
C ALA A 42 -6.47 15.46 14.72
N THR A 43 -7.16 16.55 14.41
CA THR A 43 -8.48 16.45 13.77
C THR A 43 -8.27 15.96 12.34
N CYS A 44 -8.94 14.88 11.94
CA CYS A 44 -8.76 14.38 10.58
C CYS A 44 -9.37 15.33 9.59
N PRO A 45 -8.61 15.81 8.59
CA PRO A 45 -9.12 16.78 7.65
C PRO A 45 -10.39 16.30 6.92
N ASN A 46 -10.51 14.99 6.71
CA ASN A 46 -11.65 14.35 6.05
C ASN A 46 -12.70 13.76 7.03
N SER A 47 -12.60 14.04 8.34
CA SER A 47 -13.51 13.47 9.37
C SER A 47 -14.76 14.29 9.66
N VAL A 48 -14.93 15.48 9.05
CA VAL A 48 -16.01 16.41 9.43
C VAL A 48 -17.41 15.76 9.34
N GLU A 49 -17.56 14.72 8.51
CA GLU A 49 -18.81 13.96 8.37
C GLU A 49 -18.73 12.51 8.92
N PHE A 50 -17.54 11.94 9.11
CA PHE A 50 -17.36 10.50 9.39
C PHE A 50 -16.69 10.19 10.74
N GLY A 51 -16.23 11.20 11.50
CA GLY A 51 -15.39 10.99 12.68
C GLY A 51 -13.99 10.45 12.30
N GLY A 52 -13.12 10.15 13.27
CA GLY A 52 -11.79 9.57 12.99
C GLY A 52 -10.79 9.73 14.13
N ALA A 53 -9.68 8.98 14.04
CA ALA A 53 -8.59 8.99 15.04
C ALA A 53 -7.20 9.10 14.40
N CYS A 54 -7.11 9.78 13.27
CA CYS A 54 -5.86 9.97 12.57
C CYS A 54 -4.84 10.77 13.40
N LEU A 55 -3.57 10.60 13.03
CA LEU A 55 -2.45 11.04 13.84
C LEU A 55 -1.78 12.32 13.34
N GLY A 56 -2.11 12.78 12.13
CA GLY A 56 -1.43 13.90 11.49
C GLY A 56 0.01 13.54 11.11
N GLU A 57 0.93 14.48 11.24
CA GLU A 57 2.36 14.24 11.01
C GLU A 57 2.91 13.19 11.99
N LEU A 58 3.69 12.27 11.46
CA LEU A 58 4.25 11.12 12.15
C LEU A 58 5.77 11.27 12.27
N ALA A 59 6.25 11.09 13.49
CA ALA A 59 7.66 10.79 13.70
C ALA A 59 7.99 9.39 13.13
N ALA A 60 9.27 9.09 12.93
CA ALA A 60 9.68 7.72 12.64
C ALA A 60 9.21 6.76 13.75
N GLY A 61 8.55 5.66 13.38
CA GLY A 61 8.01 4.75 14.39
C GLY A 61 7.04 3.71 13.85
N THR A 62 6.51 2.91 14.77
CA THR A 62 5.47 1.90 14.52
C THR A 62 4.15 2.33 15.12
N TYR A 63 3.10 2.25 14.32
CA TYR A 63 1.76 2.71 14.62
C TYR A 63 0.73 1.63 14.30
N SER A 64 -0.48 1.80 14.81
CA SER A 64 -1.62 0.96 14.50
C SER A 64 -2.83 1.84 14.26
N THR A 65 -3.74 1.39 13.39
CA THR A 65 -5.05 2.06 13.25
C THR A 65 -5.84 1.95 14.57
N THR A 66 -6.82 2.81 14.77
CA THR A 66 -7.67 2.79 15.96
C THR A 66 -9.13 2.68 15.58
N VAL A 67 -9.53 3.28 14.47
CA VAL A 67 -10.93 3.34 14.04
C VAL A 67 -11.17 2.49 12.79
N PHE A 68 -10.20 2.40 11.89
CA PHE A 68 -10.32 1.57 10.70
C PHE A 68 -10.58 0.10 11.05
N THR A 69 -11.68 -0.43 10.51
CA THR A 69 -12.24 -1.73 10.90
C THR A 69 -11.24 -2.87 10.73
N THR A 70 -10.44 -2.83 9.66
CA THR A 70 -9.33 -3.76 9.47
C THR A 70 -8.10 -3.24 10.21
N GLN A 71 -7.82 -3.80 11.38
CA GLN A 71 -6.69 -3.37 12.21
C GLN A 71 -5.35 -3.52 11.45
N LEU A 72 -4.68 -2.41 11.16
CA LEU A 72 -3.35 -2.39 10.57
C LEU A 72 -2.29 -2.09 11.62
N THR A 73 -1.09 -2.61 11.41
CA THR A 73 0.13 -2.17 12.09
C THR A 73 1.18 -1.86 11.04
N TYR A 74 1.78 -0.69 11.13
CA TYR A 74 2.67 -0.17 10.09
C TYR A 74 3.85 0.59 10.71
N THR A 75 4.97 0.63 9.99
CA THR A 75 6.16 1.39 10.38
C THR A 75 6.49 2.37 9.28
N VAL A 76 6.77 3.62 9.65
CA VAL A 76 7.15 4.68 8.71
C VAL A 76 8.45 5.35 9.13
N PRO A 77 9.26 5.83 8.17
CA PRO A 77 10.27 6.86 8.41
C PRO A 77 9.65 8.17 8.93
N ASP A 78 10.52 9.09 9.33
CA ASP A 78 10.11 10.43 9.75
C ASP A 78 9.45 11.22 8.61
N GLY A 79 8.52 12.11 8.96
CA GLY A 79 7.88 13.05 8.04
C GLY A 79 6.71 12.49 7.23
N TRP A 80 6.28 11.25 7.50
CA TRP A 80 5.02 10.74 6.98
C TRP A 80 3.84 11.41 7.67
N ALA A 81 2.66 11.38 7.07
CA ALA A 81 1.44 11.85 7.70
C ALA A 81 0.33 10.81 7.58
N ASN A 82 -0.42 10.61 8.66
CA ASN A 82 -1.67 9.89 8.65
C ASN A 82 -2.83 10.88 8.68
N PHE A 83 -3.49 11.07 7.53
CA PHE A 83 -4.61 12.00 7.40
C PHE A 83 -5.98 11.33 7.57
N GLU A 84 -6.05 10.01 7.47
CA GLU A 84 -7.29 9.25 7.64
C GLU A 84 -7.06 7.99 8.47
N ASP A 85 -7.87 7.84 9.51
CA ASP A 85 -8.11 6.61 10.25
C ASP A 85 -9.60 6.66 10.58
N LEU A 86 -10.39 6.28 9.57
CA LEU A 86 -11.85 6.35 9.55
C LEU A 86 -12.40 4.92 9.47
N PRO A 87 -13.69 4.67 9.75
CA PRO A 87 -14.23 3.32 9.81
C PRO A 87 -13.98 2.46 8.55
N GLY A 88 -14.00 3.07 7.37
CA GLY A 88 -13.86 2.37 6.07
C GLY A 88 -12.61 2.71 5.25
N ASN A 89 -11.77 3.63 5.73
CA ASN A 89 -10.56 4.00 5.01
C ASN A 89 -9.43 4.49 5.94
N PHE A 90 -8.22 4.23 5.47
CA PHE A 90 -6.97 4.62 6.10
C PHE A 90 -6.03 5.21 5.05
N LEU A 91 -5.36 6.31 5.39
CA LEU A 91 -4.50 7.06 4.48
C LEU A 91 -3.16 7.43 5.12
N LEU A 92 -2.08 7.08 4.42
CA LEU A 92 -0.73 7.57 4.68
C LEU A 92 -0.20 8.35 3.49
N VAL A 93 0.37 9.52 3.77
CA VAL A 93 0.99 10.39 2.78
C VAL A 93 2.48 10.51 3.10
N PRO A 94 3.37 10.25 2.12
CA PRO A 94 4.81 10.39 2.32
C PRO A 94 5.23 11.87 2.46
N PRO A 95 6.45 12.16 2.94
CA PRO A 95 6.93 13.54 3.13
C PRO A 95 6.91 14.40 1.86
N SER A 96 6.97 13.80 0.67
CA SER A 96 6.89 14.49 -0.62
C SER A 96 5.46 14.78 -1.08
N GLY A 97 4.45 14.22 -0.40
CA GLY A 97 3.05 14.30 -0.76
C GLY A 97 2.28 15.31 0.08
N THR A 98 1.05 15.62 -0.35
CA THR A 98 0.13 16.48 0.38
C THR A 98 -1.30 15.94 0.26
N LEU A 99 -2.15 16.20 1.26
CA LEU A 99 -3.56 15.81 1.17
C LEU A 99 -4.28 16.48 -0.01
N GLU A 100 -3.97 17.74 -0.30
CA GLU A 100 -4.51 18.45 -1.47
C GLU A 100 -4.12 17.73 -2.77
N GLY A 101 -2.87 17.29 -2.88
CA GLY A 101 -2.41 16.53 -4.03
C GLY A 101 -3.04 15.14 -4.13
N VAL A 102 -3.36 14.48 -3.01
CA VAL A 102 -4.13 13.22 -3.02
C VAL A 102 -5.53 13.48 -3.59
N ASN A 103 -6.21 14.52 -3.10
CA ASN A 103 -7.56 14.87 -3.57
C ASN A 103 -7.58 15.33 -5.04
N ALA A 104 -6.45 15.81 -5.56
CA ALA A 104 -6.30 16.25 -6.95
C ALA A 104 -5.63 15.20 -7.87
N ASP A 105 -5.38 13.98 -7.37
CA ASP A 105 -4.72 12.89 -8.10
C ASP A 105 -3.32 13.24 -8.66
N ILE A 106 -2.55 14.01 -7.87
CA ILE A 106 -1.18 14.47 -8.21
C ILE A 106 -0.15 14.21 -7.09
N SER A 107 -0.53 13.50 -6.02
CA SER A 107 0.38 13.12 -4.93
C SER A 107 0.47 11.61 -4.81
N ASP A 108 1.64 11.13 -4.40
CA ASP A 108 1.80 9.75 -3.93
C ASP A 108 1.09 9.58 -2.57
N PHE A 109 0.52 8.40 -2.35
CA PHE A 109 -0.07 8.00 -1.07
C PHE A 109 -0.22 6.48 -0.96
N ILE A 110 -0.48 6.00 0.26
CA ILE A 110 -0.95 4.65 0.55
C ILE A 110 -2.35 4.77 1.12
N GLY A 111 -3.35 4.31 0.36
CA GLY A 111 -4.74 4.20 0.81
C GLY A 111 -5.12 2.74 1.04
N VAL A 112 -5.81 2.47 2.14
CA VAL A 112 -6.45 1.16 2.40
C VAL A 112 -7.93 1.41 2.61
N TYR A 113 -8.75 0.68 1.86
CA TYR A 113 -10.20 0.84 1.86
C TYR A 113 -10.86 -0.50 2.17
N ASP A 114 -11.92 -0.49 2.96
CA ASP A 114 -12.90 -1.58 2.99
C ASP A 114 -14.17 -1.18 2.22
N GLY A 115 -15.08 -2.13 2.02
CA GLY A 115 -16.32 -1.86 1.30
C GLY A 115 -16.15 -1.52 -0.18
N VAL A 116 -15.05 -1.96 -0.80
CA VAL A 116 -14.76 -1.70 -2.23
C VAL A 116 -15.85 -2.31 -3.12
N ALA A 117 -16.36 -1.49 -4.04
CA ALA A 117 -17.32 -1.88 -5.07
C ALA A 117 -16.93 -1.24 -6.41
N PRO A 118 -17.33 -1.82 -7.55
CA PRO A 118 -17.14 -1.18 -8.84
C PRO A 118 -17.98 0.10 -8.90
N ALA A 119 -17.37 1.20 -9.34
CA ALA A 119 -18.07 2.45 -9.57
C ALA A 119 -19.07 2.31 -10.72
N SER A 120 -20.15 3.10 -10.67
CA SER A 120 -21.19 2.99 -11.67
C SER A 120 -20.70 3.38 -13.07
N ALA A 121 -21.15 2.64 -14.08
CA ALA A 121 -20.80 2.88 -15.48
C ALA A 121 -21.30 4.23 -16.03
N ASN A 122 -22.14 4.95 -15.28
CA ASN A 122 -22.64 6.28 -15.63
C ASN A 122 -21.77 7.44 -15.09
N CYS A 123 -20.59 7.13 -14.54
CA CYS A 123 -19.67 8.09 -13.94
C CYS A 123 -20.17 8.74 -12.63
N ASP A 124 -21.20 8.19 -12.00
CA ASP A 124 -21.54 8.55 -10.62
C ASP A 124 -20.64 7.78 -9.65
N GLU A 125 -20.29 8.38 -8.51
CA GLU A 125 -19.49 7.75 -7.45
C GLU A 125 -20.26 6.66 -6.66
N ALA A 126 -21.43 6.24 -7.16
CA ALA A 126 -22.23 5.18 -6.57
C ALA A 126 -21.73 3.78 -6.99
N PRO A 127 -21.96 2.73 -6.19
CA PRO A 127 -21.70 1.35 -6.61
C PRO A 127 -22.54 0.97 -7.84
N GLU A 128 -21.96 0.19 -8.74
CA GLU A 128 -22.67 -0.32 -9.92
C GLU A 128 -23.85 -1.22 -9.52
N PRO A 129 -25.09 -0.91 -9.96
CA PRO A 129 -26.26 -1.70 -9.60
C PRO A 129 -26.15 -3.16 -10.06
N GLY A 130 -26.38 -4.09 -9.13
CA GLY A 130 -26.44 -5.52 -9.43
C GLY A 130 -25.08 -6.21 -9.54
N VAL A 131 -23.98 -5.52 -9.26
CA VAL A 131 -22.65 -6.13 -9.15
C VAL A 131 -22.34 -6.38 -7.68
N GLU A 132 -21.95 -7.61 -7.36
CA GLU A 132 -21.57 -7.97 -6.00
C GLU A 132 -20.14 -7.49 -5.68
N THR A 133 -19.83 -7.31 -4.39
CA THR A 133 -18.52 -6.86 -3.91
C THR A 133 -17.52 -8.00 -3.68
N THR A 134 -17.80 -9.20 -4.20
CA THR A 134 -16.85 -10.30 -4.17
C THR A 134 -15.76 -10.08 -5.23
N PRO A 135 -14.49 -10.47 -4.97
CA PRO A 135 -13.41 -10.31 -5.95
C PRO A 135 -13.72 -10.92 -7.32
N GLU A 136 -14.37 -12.09 -7.35
CA GLU A 136 -14.75 -12.76 -8.59
C GLU A 136 -15.84 -11.99 -9.35
N SER A 137 -16.89 -11.51 -8.67
CA SER A 137 -17.96 -10.72 -9.29
C SER A 137 -17.44 -9.41 -9.87
N MET A 138 -16.59 -8.70 -9.10
CA MET A 138 -15.94 -7.48 -9.58
C MET A 138 -15.03 -7.75 -10.79
N ALA A 139 -14.19 -8.77 -10.75
CA ALA A 139 -13.32 -9.14 -11.87
C ALA A 139 -14.11 -9.47 -13.15
N ASN A 140 -15.21 -10.24 -13.01
CA ASN A 140 -16.10 -10.56 -14.11
C ASN A 140 -16.76 -9.30 -14.69
N TRP A 141 -17.20 -8.38 -13.84
CA TRP A 141 -17.76 -7.11 -14.29
C TRP A 141 -16.74 -6.27 -15.07
N TYR A 142 -15.52 -6.08 -14.54
CA TYR A 142 -14.45 -5.33 -15.22
C TYR A 142 -14.10 -5.96 -16.58
N ALA A 143 -14.01 -7.29 -16.65
CA ALA A 143 -13.74 -8.00 -17.91
C ALA A 143 -14.85 -7.79 -18.96
N SER A 144 -16.10 -7.60 -18.53
CA SER A 144 -17.22 -7.31 -19.44
C SER A 144 -17.23 -5.88 -19.99
N GLN A 145 -16.59 -4.92 -19.31
CA GLN A 145 -16.57 -3.51 -19.76
C GLN A 145 -15.67 -3.29 -20.99
N GLY A 146 -14.59 -4.06 -21.13
CA GLY A 146 -13.65 -3.97 -22.27
C GLY A 146 -14.15 -4.57 -23.58
N SER A 147 -15.39 -5.05 -23.63
CA SER A 147 -16.00 -5.69 -24.80
C SER A 147 -16.91 -4.75 -25.63
N ARG A 148 -16.88 -3.44 -25.35
CA ARG A 148 -17.72 -2.43 -26.02
C ARG A 148 -16.95 -1.58 -27.03
#